data_AF-A0A952FA90-F1
#
_entry.id   AF-A0A952FA90-F1
#
_cell.length_a   1.000
_cell.length_b   1.000
_cell.length_c   1.000
_cell.angle_alpha   90.00
_cell.angle_beta   90.00
_cell.angle_gamma   90.00
#
_symmetry.space_group_name_H-M   'P 1'
#
loop_
_entity.id
_entity.type
_entity.pdbx_description
1 polymer ?
#
loop_
_entity_poly.entity_id
_entity_poly.type
_entity_poly.pdbx_seq_one_letter_code
_entity_poly.pdbx_strand_id
1 'polypeptide(L)' 'RGTKDGLERGHVMAIVKDGEKLADKTDSARPQIKLPNERNGLMMVFRTFDNLSYALVLQITDGVKVGDRFVNPN' A
#
# COMPACT_ATOMS: atom_id res chain seq x y z
N ARG A 1 9.02 -4.53 -7.25
CA ARG A 1 10.20 -4.67 -6.36
C ARG A 1 10.49 -6.14 -6.19
N GLY A 2 11.76 -6.52 -6.16
CA GLY A 2 12.22 -7.91 -6.13
C GLY A 2 13.47 -8.08 -5.24
N THR A 3 14.25 -9.13 -5.50
CA THR A 3 15.48 -9.42 -4.73
C THR A 3 16.51 -8.29 -4.83
N LYS A 4 16.58 -7.57 -5.97
CA LYS A 4 17.45 -6.39 -6.12
C LYS A 4 17.05 -5.22 -5.22
N ASP A 5 15.79 -5.17 -4.80
CA ASP A 5 15.28 -4.20 -3.84
C ASP A 5 15.38 -4.70 -2.38
N GLY A 6 16.06 -5.83 -2.15
CA GLY A 6 16.21 -6.45 -0.83
C GLY A 6 14.97 -7.22 -0.34
N LEU A 7 14.05 -7.61 -1.22
CA LEU A 7 12.91 -8.45 -0.82
C LEU A 7 13.30 -9.92 -0.77
N GLU A 8 12.98 -10.56 0.36
CA GLU A 8 13.17 -11.98 0.59
C GLU A 8 11.85 -12.68 0.91
N ARG A 9 11.82 -14.00 0.76
CA ARG A 9 10.67 -14.80 1.18
C ARG A 9 10.54 -14.72 2.70
N GLY A 10 9.31 -14.58 3.19
CA GLY A 10 9.01 -14.41 4.60
C GLY A 10 8.96 -12.94 5.05
N HIS A 11 9.38 -11.97 4.22
CA HIS A 11 9.23 -10.56 4.54
C HIS A 11 7.76 -10.20 4.76
N VAL A 12 7.48 -9.61 5.92
CA VAL A 12 6.17 -9.04 6.27
C VAL A 12 6.22 -7.55 6.00
N MET A 13 5.22 -7.05 5.26
CA MET A 13 5.12 -5.66 4.82
C MET A 13 3.79 -5.06 5.28
N ALA A 14 3.79 -3.79 5.68
CA ALA A 14 2.55 -3.05 5.92
C ALA A 14 1.98 -2.54 4.60
N ILE A 15 0.67 -2.74 4.41
CA ILE A 15 -0.09 -2.15 3.29
C ILE A 15 -0.53 -0.76 3.74
N VAL A 16 -0.23 0.24 2.92
CA VAL A 16 -0.62 1.63 3.12
C VAL A 16 -1.53 2.04 1.96
N LYS A 17 -2.76 2.38 2.29
CA LYS A 17 -3.75 2.91 1.35
C LYS A 17 -3.35 4.32 0.96
N ASP A 18 -3.27 4.60 -0.33
CA ASP A 18 -3.07 5.97 -0.78
C ASP A 18 -4.36 6.75 -0.54
N GLY A 19 -4.24 7.88 0.15
CA GLY A 19 -5.40 8.69 0.51
C GLY A 19 -6.12 9.19 -0.75
N GLU A 20 -7.45 9.02 -0.77
CA GLU A 20 -8.26 9.41 -1.91
C GLU A 20 -8.22 10.94 -2.13
N LYS A 21 -8.25 11.34 -3.41
CA LYS A 21 -8.43 12.74 -3.78
C LYS A 21 -9.91 13.02 -3.94
N LEU A 22 -10.45 13.92 -3.12
CA LEU A 22 -11.85 14.28 -3.13
C LEU A 22 -12.01 15.80 -3.11
N ALA A 23 -13.08 16.28 -3.74
CA ALA A 23 -13.42 17.69 -3.70
C ALA A 23 -13.92 18.06 -2.31
N ASP A 24 -13.39 19.15 -1.75
CA ASP A 24 -13.91 19.71 -0.51
C ASP A 24 -15.35 20.18 -0.71
N LYS A 25 -16.29 19.63 0.06
CA LYS A 25 -17.71 20.01 -0.01
C LYS A 25 -18.05 21.17 0.94
N THR A 26 -17.14 21.51 1.84
CA THR A 26 -17.27 22.58 2.83
C THR A 26 -16.87 23.94 2.26
N ASP A 27 -16.01 23.96 1.24
CA ASP A 27 -15.64 25.15 0.49
C ASP A 27 -16.44 25.25 -0.83
N SER A 28 -17.04 26.41 -1.06
CA SER A 28 -17.69 26.78 -2.33
C SER A 28 -16.80 26.62 -3.56
N ALA A 29 -15.47 26.79 -3.43
CA ALA A 29 -14.51 26.65 -4.52
C ALA A 29 -14.23 25.17 -4.90
N ARG A 30 -14.68 24.21 -4.09
CA ARG A 30 -14.50 22.76 -4.28
C ARG A 30 -13.07 22.33 -4.68
N PRO A 31 -12.01 22.79 -3.98
CA PRO A 31 -10.65 22.36 -4.26
C PRO A 31 -10.51 20.85 -4.09
N GLN A 32 -9.63 20.21 -4.88
CA GLN A 32 -9.26 18.81 -4.66
C GLN A 32 -8.31 18.70 -3.46
N ILE A 33 -8.73 17.94 -2.45
CA ILE A 33 -7.92 17.61 -1.27
C ILE A 33 -7.50 16.14 -1.36
N LYS A 34 -6.25 15.86 -1.01
CA LYS A 34 -5.76 14.48 -0.81
C LYS A 34 -5.90 14.14 0.67
N LEU A 35 -6.65 13.07 0.97
CA LEU A 35 -6.72 12.52 2.33
C LEU A 35 -5.35 11.98 2.78
N PRO A 36 -5.08 11.90 4.09
CA PRO A 36 -3.88 11.24 4.58
C PRO A 36 -3.84 9.77 4.16
N ASN A 37 -2.63 9.24 4.01
CA ASN A 37 -2.43 7.82 3.76
C ASN A 37 -2.65 7.04 5.06
N GLU A 38 -3.34 5.91 4.98
CA GLU A 38 -3.72 5.12 6.15
C GLU A 38 -3.14 3.71 6.08
N ARG A 39 -2.76 3.18 7.25
CA ARG A 39 -2.34 1.78 7.34
C ARG A 39 -3.57 0.89 7.13
N ASN A 40 -3.51 0.06 6.10
CA ASN A 40 -4.65 -0.72 5.62
C ASN A 40 -4.52 -2.22 5.89
N GLY A 41 -3.32 -2.72 6.19
CA GLY A 41 -3.14 -4.15 6.45
C GLY A 41 -1.71 -4.64 6.49
N LEU A 42 -1.58 -5.96 6.35
CA LEU A 42 -0.33 -6.70 6.34
C LEU A 42 -0.29 -7.69 5.16
N MET A 43 0.88 -7.87 4.59
CA MET A 43 1.15 -8.90 3.57
C MET A 43 2.47 -9.60 3.82
N MET A 44 2.61 -10.83 3.32
CA MET A 44 3.84 -11.61 3.38
C MET A 44 4.32 -11.99 1.98
N VAL A 45 5.59 -11.73 1.69
CA VAL A 45 6.24 -12.15 0.45
C VAL A 45 6.54 -13.65 0.50
N PHE A 46 6.05 -14.42 -0.48
CA PHE A 46 6.28 -15.88 -0.53
C PHE A 46 7.13 -16.33 -1.73
N ARG A 47 7.29 -15.48 -2.75
CA ARG A 47 8.16 -15.75 -3.90
C ARG A 47 8.76 -14.46 -4.43
N THR A 48 10.05 -14.48 -4.72
CA THR A 48 10.81 -13.31 -5.21
C THR A 48 11.57 -13.66 -6.49
N PHE A 49 11.75 -12.65 -7.33
CA PHE A 49 12.55 -12.60 -8.55
C PHE A 49 13.32 -11.28 -8.54
N ASP A 50 14.21 -11.06 -9.50
CA ASP A 50 15.06 -9.85 -9.57
C ASP A 50 14.30 -8.53 -9.40
N ASN A 51 13.19 -8.34 -10.13
CA ASN A 51 12.45 -7.07 -10.18
C ASN A 51 10.99 -7.18 -9.68
N LEU A 52 10.56 -8.40 -9.31
CA LEU A 52 9.16 -8.73 -9.00
C LEU A 52 9.10 -9.68 -7.81
N SER A 53 8.07 -9.54 -6.99
CA SER A 53 7.75 -10.47 -5.91
C SER A 53 6.26 -10.77 -5.88
N TYR A 54 5.89 -11.98 -5.48
CA TYR A 54 4.53 -12.35 -5.12
C TYR A 54 4.37 -12.34 -3.61
N ALA A 55 3.26 -11.76 -3.15
CA ALA A 55 2.89 -11.67 -1.74
C ALA A 55 1.45 -12.13 -1.53
N LEU A 56 1.16 -12.62 -0.33
CA LEU A 56 -0.18 -12.93 0.16
C LEU A 56 -0.61 -11.85 1.15
N VAL A 57 -1.83 -11.33 0.99
CA VAL A 57 -2.44 -10.43 1.97
C VAL A 57 -2.88 -11.27 3.18
N LEU A 58 -2.38 -10.91 4.35
CA LEU A 58 -2.68 -11.61 5.61
C LEU A 58 -3.90 -11.02 6.31
N GLN A 59 -3.97 -9.70 6.36
CA GLN A 59 -5.02 -8.93 7.02
C GLN A 59 -5.24 -7.64 6.26
N ILE A 60 -6.50 -7.24 6.14
CA ILE A 60 -6.85 -5.99 5.48
C ILE A 60 -8.15 -5.40 6.03
N THR A 61 -8.19 -4.08 6.18
CA THR A 61 -9.39 -3.36 6.61
C THR A 61 -10.27 -3.00 5.41
N ASP A 62 -9.69 -2.41 4.37
CA ASP A 62 -10.34 -2.08 3.11
C ASP A 62 -9.64 -2.74 1.92
N GLY A 63 -10.38 -3.22 0.91
CA GLY A 63 -9.77 -3.89 -0.25
C GLY A 63 -8.59 -3.15 -0.88
N VAL A 64 -7.55 -3.90 -1.30
CA VAL A 64 -6.35 -3.34 -1.95
C VAL A 64 -6.72 -2.78 -3.33
N LYS A 65 -6.21 -1.59 -3.65
CA LYS A 65 -6.30 -1.00 -4.98
C LYS A 65 -4.93 -1.03 -5.67
N VAL A 66 -4.95 -1.11 -7.00
CA VAL A 66 -3.72 -0.94 -7.79
C VAL A 66 -3.17 0.46 -7.52
N GLY A 67 -1.90 0.53 -7.10
CA GLY A 67 -1.25 1.78 -6.70
C GLY A 67 -1.04 1.95 -5.19
N ASP A 68 -1.65 1.08 -4.36
CA ASP A 68 -1.36 1.03 -2.93
C ASP A 68 0.14 0.76 -2.68
N ARG A 69 0.66 1.37 -1.62
CA ARG A 69 2.09 1.32 -1.29
C ARG A 69 2.33 0.29 -0.21
N PHE A 70 3.50 -0.31 -0.23
CA PHE A 70 3.93 -1.27 0.79
C PHE A 70 5.25 -0.80 1.40
N VAL A 71 5.32 -0.82 2.73
CA VAL A 71 6.49 -0.37 3.49
C VAL A 71 6.89 -1.42 4.53
N ASN A 72 8.14 -1.38 4.98
CA ASN A 72 8.56 -2.20 6.10
C ASN A 72 7.70 -1.82 7.33
N PRO A 73 7.10 -2.79 8.05
CA PRO A 73 6.16 -2.53 9.13
C PRO A 73 6.76 -1.83 10.36
N ASN A 74 8.09 -1.66 10.42
CA ASN A 74 8.81 -0.90 11.46
C ASN A 74 9.85 0.02 10.84
#